data_AF-A0A0Q7WSW9-F1
#
_entry.id   AF-A0A0Q7WSW9-F1
#
_cell.length_a   1.000
_cell.length_b   1.000
_cell.length_c   1.000
_cell.angle_alpha   90.00
_cell.angle_beta   90.00
_cell.angle_gamma   90.00
#
_symmetry.space_group_name_H-M   'P 1'
#
loop_
_entity.id
_entity.type
_entity.pdbx_description
1 polymer ?
#
loop_
_entity_poly.entity_id
_entity_poly.type
_entity_poly.pdbx_seq_one_letter_code
_entity_poly.pdbx_strand_id
1 'polypeptide(L)'
;MLSDLTPTQLELANYMSCLSEAAYCASWMDGLEFALWRLVLNGPFKYGQFPLSSEHREDLIELSKACGGWIYFHDQAEETFISMDEWLRLFQNEDRSLL
;
A
#
# COMPACT_ATOMS: atom_id res chain seq x y z
N MET A 1 9.78 5.22 -10.22
CA MET A 1 9.06 6.46 -10.60
C MET A 1 7.71 6.10 -11.17
N LEU A 2 6.67 6.84 -10.78
CA LEU A 2 5.27 6.67 -11.23
C LEU A 2 5.09 6.60 -12.77
N SER A 3 6.07 7.07 -13.55
CA SER A 3 6.08 7.08 -15.01
C SER A 3 6.08 5.70 -15.68
N ASP A 4 6.56 4.65 -14.99
CA ASP A 4 6.66 3.29 -15.54
C ASP A 4 5.45 2.41 -15.16
N LEU A 5 4.50 2.95 -14.41
CA LEU A 5 3.30 2.22 -13.98
C LEU A 5 2.25 2.17 -15.10
N THR A 6 1.63 1.01 -15.27
CA THR A 6 0.40 0.88 -16.05
C THR A 6 -0.74 1.68 -15.39
N PRO A 7 -1.82 2.03 -16.11
CA PRO A 7 -2.90 2.82 -15.54
C PRO A 7 -3.51 2.24 -14.25
N THR A 8 -3.69 0.92 -14.17
CA THR A 8 -4.26 0.27 -12.97
C THR A 8 -3.28 0.26 -11.79
N GLN A 9 -1.98 0.17 -12.06
CA GLN A 9 -0.95 0.29 -11.03
C GLN A 9 -0.84 1.72 -10.50
N LEU A 10 -0.94 2.70 -11.40
CA LEU A 10 -0.95 4.12 -11.04
C LEU A 10 -2.18 4.48 -10.19
N GLU A 11 -3.33 3.89 -10.50
CA GLU A 11 -4.55 4.08 -9.70
C GLU A 11 -4.37 3.59 -8.26
N LEU A 12 -3.79 2.40 -8.07
CA LEU A 12 -3.44 1.89 -6.75
C LEU A 12 -2.43 2.82 -6.04
N ALA A 13 -1.36 3.24 -6.73
CA ALA A 13 -0.33 4.11 -6.16
C ALA A 13 -0.92 5.45 -5.68
N ASN A 14 -1.75 6.09 -6.52
CA ASN A 14 -2.42 7.34 -6.18
C ASN A 14 -3.37 7.16 -5.00
N TYR A 15 -4.12 6.05 -4.94
CA TYR A 15 -5.04 5.81 -3.83
C TYR A 15 -4.28 5.61 -2.51
N MET A 16 -3.20 4.83 -2.51
CA MET A 16 -2.33 4.67 -1.34
C MET A 16 -1.75 6.02 -0.89
N SER A 17 -1.26 6.83 -1.83
CA SER A 17 -0.75 8.17 -1.54
C SER A 17 -1.82 9.10 -0.94
N CYS A 18 -3.06 9.07 -1.47
CA CYS A 18 -4.17 9.83 -0.89
C CYS A 18 -4.45 9.45 0.57
N LEU A 19 -4.38 8.17 0.92
CA LEU A 19 -4.55 7.71 2.31
C LEU A 19 -3.39 8.18 3.21
N SER A 20 -2.17 8.20 2.69
CA SER A 20 -1.00 8.77 3.39
C SER A 20 -1.16 10.26 3.65
N GLU A 21 -1.57 11.02 2.64
CA GLU A 21 -1.80 12.46 2.74
C GLU A 21 -2.92 12.76 3.76
N ALA A 22 -4.01 12.00 3.75
CA ALA A 22 -5.09 12.15 4.72
C ALA A 22 -4.65 11.86 6.16
N ALA A 23 -3.71 10.94 6.36
CA ALA A 23 -3.23 10.52 7.67
C ALA A 23 -2.10 11.39 8.24
N TYR A 24 -1.23 11.90 7.38
CA TYR A 24 0.06 12.51 7.76
C TYR A 24 0.43 13.76 6.94
N CYS A 25 -0.40 14.21 6.00
CA CYS A 25 -0.07 15.27 5.04
C CYS A 25 1.26 15.01 4.31
N ALA A 26 1.49 13.74 3.96
CA ALA A 26 2.67 13.29 3.24
C ALA A 26 2.27 12.44 2.04
N SER A 27 2.90 12.70 0.89
CA SER A 27 2.70 11.94 -0.34
C SER A 27 2.88 10.43 -0.14
N TRP A 28 3.97 10.03 0.53
CA TRP A 28 4.19 8.64 0.95
C TRP A 28 4.86 8.64 2.32
N MET A 29 4.17 8.14 3.33
CA MET A 29 4.73 7.99 4.67
C MET A 29 5.50 6.67 4.77
N ASP A 30 6.65 6.68 5.45
CA ASP A 30 7.45 5.48 5.65
C ASP A 30 6.60 4.33 6.23
N GLY A 31 6.66 3.17 5.59
CA GLY A 31 5.93 1.97 5.99
C GLY A 31 4.42 1.99 5.67
N LEU A 32 3.95 2.94 4.87
CA LEU A 32 2.56 3.01 4.39
C LEU A 32 2.10 1.70 3.78
N GLU A 33 2.89 1.13 2.87
CA GLU A 33 2.56 -0.09 2.15
C GLU A 33 2.29 -1.28 3.08
N PHE A 34 3.04 -1.40 4.17
CA PHE A 34 2.85 -2.43 5.19
C PHE A 34 1.64 -2.13 6.08
N ALA A 35 1.40 -0.86 6.43
CA ALA A 35 0.23 -0.46 7.20
C ALA A 35 -1.08 -0.70 6.44
N LEU A 36 -1.14 -0.30 5.16
CA LEU A 36 -2.30 -0.52 4.30
C LEU A 36 -2.53 -2.01 4.01
N TRP A 37 -1.47 -2.82 3.92
CA TRP A 37 -1.68 -4.26 3.81
C TRP A 37 -2.19 -4.90 5.11
N ARG A 38 -1.78 -4.39 6.28
CA ARG A 38 -2.40 -4.79 7.55
C ARG A 38 -3.89 -4.45 7.60
N LEU A 39 -4.35 -3.36 6.94
CA LEU A 39 -5.77 -3.06 6.78
C LEU A 39 -6.48 -4.16 5.97
N VAL A 40 -5.86 -4.57 4.86
CA VAL A 40 -6.38 -5.63 3.98
C VAL A 40 -6.57 -6.94 4.75
N LEU A 41 -5.59 -7.32 5.58
CA LEU A 41 -5.60 -8.57 6.34
C LEU A 41 -6.50 -8.52 7.58
N ASN A 42 -6.34 -7.50 8.42
CA ASN A 42 -6.89 -7.49 9.78
C ASN A 42 -8.14 -6.62 9.93
N GLY A 43 -8.48 -5.84 8.90
CA GLY A 43 -9.64 -4.94 8.92
C GLY A 43 -9.34 -3.55 9.49
N PRO A 44 -10.39 -2.73 9.66
CA PRO A 44 -10.30 -1.31 10.00
C PRO A 44 -9.44 -1.02 11.23
N PHE A 45 -8.58 -0.01 11.13
CA PHE A 45 -7.79 0.50 12.25
C PHE A 45 -7.42 1.97 12.04
N LYS A 46 -6.82 2.60 13.05
CA LYS A 46 -6.38 3.99 12.94
C LYS A 46 -4.94 4.06 12.41
N TYR A 47 -4.74 4.73 11.29
CA TYR A 47 -3.43 4.99 10.71
C TYR A 47 -3.11 6.49 10.84
N GLY A 48 -2.10 6.82 11.64
CA GLY A 48 -1.84 8.22 12.01
C GLY A 48 -3.04 8.88 12.67
N GLN A 49 -3.50 9.99 12.09
CA GLN A 49 -4.70 10.68 12.55
C GLN A 49 -5.98 10.23 11.83
N PHE A 50 -5.86 9.41 10.78
CA PHE A 50 -6.96 9.04 9.89
C PHE A 50 -7.51 7.63 10.20
N PRO A 51 -8.83 7.46 10.30
CA PRO A 51 -9.43 6.14 10.46
C PRO A 51 -9.50 5.42 9.11
N LEU A 52 -8.80 4.29 8.98
CA LEU A 52 -8.94 3.41 7.83
C LEU A 52 -10.19 2.55 8.01
N SER A 53 -11.16 2.71 7.12
CA SER A 53 -12.48 2.08 7.14
C SER A 53 -12.54 0.77 6.35
N SER A 54 -13.68 0.08 6.41
CA SER A 54 -13.94 -1.09 5.57
C SER A 54 -14.02 -0.74 4.08
N GLU A 55 -14.48 0.46 3.74
CA GLU A 55 -14.53 0.95 2.35
C GLU A 55 -13.11 1.08 1.78
N HIS A 56 -12.19 1.69 2.53
CA HIS A 56 -10.78 1.77 2.12
C HIS A 56 -10.14 0.40 1.94
N ARG A 57 -10.53 -0.57 2.78
CA ARG A 57 -10.08 -1.95 2.63
C ARG A 57 -10.59 -2.56 1.33
N GLU A 58 -11.88 -2.38 1.01
CA GLU A 58 -12.50 -2.93 -0.19
C GLU A 58 -11.86 -2.33 -1.45
N ASP A 59 -11.70 -1.01 -1.50
CA ASP A 59 -11.03 -0.30 -2.60
C ASP A 59 -9.60 -0.81 -2.83
N LEU A 60 -8.79 -0.94 -1.76
CA LEU A 60 -7.42 -1.45 -1.86
C LEU A 60 -7.39 -2.89 -2.41
N ILE A 61 -8.32 -3.73 -1.98
CA ILE A 61 -8.42 -5.12 -2.47
C ILE A 61 -8.78 -5.13 -3.95
N GLU A 62 -9.73 -4.30 -4.38
CA GLU A 62 -10.15 -4.25 -5.78
C GLU A 62 -9.04 -3.72 -6.69
N LEU A 63 -8.41 -2.61 -6.31
CA LEU A 63 -7.30 -2.01 -7.07
C LEU A 63 -6.08 -2.95 -7.15
N SER A 64 -5.74 -3.61 -6.04
CA SER A 64 -4.66 -4.60 -6.01
C SER A 64 -4.96 -5.80 -6.90
N LYS A 65 -6.20 -6.31 -6.90
CA LYS A 65 -6.61 -7.38 -7.81
C LYS A 65 -6.56 -6.95 -9.27
N ALA A 66 -6.95 -5.71 -9.57
CA ALA A 66 -6.97 -5.18 -10.93
C ALA A 66 -5.56 -5.08 -11.55
N CYS A 67 -4.54 -4.78 -10.74
CA CYS A 67 -3.15 -4.73 -11.20
C CYS A 67 -2.35 -6.03 -10.94
N GLY A 68 -2.89 -6.96 -10.15
CA GLY A 68 -2.24 -8.23 -9.83
C GLY A 68 -1.06 -8.10 -8.86
N GLY A 69 -1.01 -7.05 -8.06
CA GLY A 69 0.13 -6.76 -7.20
C GLY A 69 -0.09 -5.63 -6.21
N TRP A 70 1.02 -5.05 -5.75
CA TRP A 70 1.03 -4.00 -4.73
C TRP A 70 2.08 -2.94 -5.08
N ILE A 71 1.98 -1.77 -4.46
CA ILE A 71 2.98 -0.72 -4.57
C ILE A 71 3.87 -0.76 -3.33
N TYR A 72 5.16 -0.92 -3.56
CA TYR A 72 6.21 -0.94 -2.55
C TYR A 72 7.10 0.29 -2.73
N PHE A 73 7.52 0.90 -1.62
CA PHE A 73 8.47 1.99 -1.68
C PHE A 73 9.90 1.45 -1.63
N HIS A 74 10.62 1.58 -2.74
CA HIS A 74 12.02 1.16 -2.83
C HIS A 74 12.94 2.38 -2.71
N ASP A 75 13.92 2.36 -1.81
CA ASP A 75 14.79 3.53 -1.50
C ASP A 75 15.42 4.22 -2.72
N GLN A 76 15.70 3.46 -3.80
CA GLN A 76 16.29 4.01 -5.02
C GLN A 76 15.28 4.31 -6.13
N ALA A 77 14.16 3.60 -6.16
CA ALA A 77 13.22 3.63 -7.28
C ALA A 77 11.87 4.27 -6.91
N GLU A 78 11.72 4.63 -5.62
CA GLU A 78 10.53 5.16 -4.98
C GLU A 78 9.35 4.19 -5.16
N GLU A 79 8.14 4.70 -5.42
CA GLU A 79 6.95 3.88 -5.62
C GLU A 79 7.13 2.92 -6.81
N THR A 80 7.20 1.64 -6.48
CA THR A 80 7.51 0.56 -7.41
C THR A 80 6.43 -0.49 -7.33
N PHE A 81 5.88 -0.88 -8.48
CA PHE A 81 4.98 -2.02 -8.53
C PHE A 81 5.76 -3.32 -8.40
N ILE A 82 5.24 -4.22 -7.56
CA ILE A 82 5.72 -5.59 -7.42
C ILE A 82 4.56 -6.56 -7.55
N SER A 83 4.85 -7.77 -8.02
CA SER A 83 3.83 -8.82 -8.14
C SER A 83 3.26 -9.21 -6.77
N MET A 84 2.03 -9.74 -6.75
CA MET A 84 1.43 -10.18 -5.49
C MET A 84 2.28 -11.26 -4.79
N ASP A 85 2.87 -12.19 -5.54
CA ASP A 85 3.73 -13.23 -4.99
C ASP A 85 4.99 -12.66 -4.32
N GLU A 86 5.58 -11.62 -4.92
CA GLU A 86 6.73 -10.92 -4.38
C GLU A 86 6.36 -10.12 -3.13
N TRP A 87 5.24 -9.41 -3.17
CA TRP A 87 4.73 -8.67 -2.02
C TRP A 87 4.47 -9.57 -0.82
N LEU A 88 3.80 -10.71 -1.03
CA LEU A 88 3.52 -11.67 0.05
C LEU A 88 4.81 -12.22 0.69
N ARG A 89 5.88 -12.43 -0.09
CA ARG A 89 7.19 -12.84 0.44
C ARG A 89 7.85 -11.73 1.25
N LEU A 90 7.83 -10.50 0.74
CA LEU A 90 8.38 -9.33 1.42
C LEU A 90 7.66 -9.07 2.74
N PHE A 91 6.33 -9.05 2.73
CA PHE A 91 5.50 -8.84 3.91
C PHE A 91 5.71 -9.93 4.96
N GLN A 92 5.80 -11.20 4.58
CA GLN A 92 6.11 -12.28 5.52
C GLN A 92 7.49 -12.15 6.18
N ASN A 93 8.47 -11.59 5.48
CA ASN A 93 9.80 -11.35 6.05
C ASN A 93 9.79 -10.15 7.00
N GLU A 94 9.06 -9.09 6.67
CA GLU A 94 8.87 -7.91 7.52
C GLU A 94 8.11 -8.26 8.81
N ASP A 95 6.99 -8.98 8.70
CA ASP A 95 6.18 -9.38 9.85
C ASP A 95 6.96 -10.27 10.84
N ARG A 96 7.86 -11.12 10.33
CA ARG A 96 8.78 -11.91 11.16
C ARG A 96 9.84 -11.08 11.88
N SER A 97 10.18 -9.89 11.37
CA SER A 97 11.18 -9.00 11.98
C SER A 97 10.61 -8.19 13.16
N LEU A 98 9.28 -8.17 13.30
CA LEU A 98 8.56 -7.51 14.39
C LEU A 98 8.25 -8.46 15.58
N LEU A 99 8.63 -9.74 15.48
CA LEU A 99 8.49 -10.79 16.52
C LEU A 99 9.82 -11.01 17.27
#